data_AF-A0A8S9YH29-F1
#
_entry.id   AF-A0A8S9YH29-F1
#
_cell.length_a   1.000
_cell.length_b   1.000
_cell.length_c   1.000
_cell.angle_alpha   90.00
_cell.angle_beta   90.00
_cell.angle_gamma   90.00
#
_symmetry.space_group_name_H-M   'P 1'
#
loop_
_entity.id
_entity.type
_entity.pdbx_description
1 polymer ?
#
loop_
_entity_poly.entity_id
_entity_poly.type
_entity_poly.pdbx_seq_one_letter_code
_entity_poly.pdbx_strand_id
1 'polypeptide(L)'
;MKTPGWDDVFMWLTEVAKQMHDNRPFRLPHGLTEANLFQPRRLREVLIPVLLHASELSGLPAELSTARSRLILGIKQAGLSHLLLSETGKKPVQLPAGSIVSSRQMKTSQSLTKISRRRC
;
A
#
# COMPACT_ATOMS: atom_id res chain seq x y z
N MET A 1 6.85 -28.26 -7.78
CA MET A 1 7.62 -27.21 -7.08
C MET A 1 6.62 -26.19 -6.56
N LYS A 2 6.75 -25.72 -5.31
CA LYS A 2 5.85 -24.69 -4.77
C LYS A 2 6.21 -23.32 -5.34
N THR A 3 5.22 -22.49 -5.62
CA THR A 3 5.46 -21.11 -6.06
C THR A 3 6.18 -20.33 -4.95
N PRO A 4 7.27 -19.59 -5.24
CA PRO A 4 7.99 -18.81 -4.24
C PRO A 4 7.06 -17.79 -3.56
N GLY A 5 7.04 -17.75 -2.22
CA GLY A 5 6.13 -16.88 -1.47
C GLY A 5 4.71 -17.42 -1.28
N TRP A 6 4.42 -18.63 -1.77
CA TRP A 6 3.13 -19.29 -1.56
C TRP A 6 2.81 -19.51 -0.08
N ASP A 7 3.78 -19.97 0.72
CA ASP A 7 3.53 -20.27 2.13
C ASP A 7 3.14 -18.99 2.91
N ASP A 8 3.74 -17.83 2.59
CA ASP A 8 3.36 -16.53 3.16
C ASP A 8 1.91 -16.14 2.78
N VAL A 9 1.57 -16.27 1.49
CA VAL A 9 0.21 -15.97 1.00
C VAL A 9 -0.82 -16.91 1.60
N PHE A 10 -0.50 -18.20 1.73
CA PHE A 10 -1.37 -19.18 2.35
C PHE A 10 -1.62 -18.87 3.83
N MET A 11 -0.58 -18.42 4.55
CA MET A 11 -0.72 -17.92 5.93
C MET A 11 -1.65 -16.70 6.01
N TRP A 12 -1.59 -15.78 5.05
CA TRP A 12 -2.52 -14.65 5.00
C TRP A 12 -3.97 -15.08 4.74
N LEU A 13 -4.18 -16.02 3.83
CA LEU A 13 -5.51 -16.55 3.53
C LEU A 13 -6.13 -17.26 4.74
N THR A 14 -5.34 -18.05 5.46
CA THR A 14 -5.79 -18.76 6.66
C THR A 14 -6.08 -17.79 7.81
N GLU A 15 -5.28 -16.74 8.01
CA GLU A 15 -5.56 -15.71 9.01
C GLU A 15 -6.86 -14.96 8.71
N VAL A 16 -7.10 -14.59 7.44
CA VAL A 16 -8.37 -13.94 7.04
C VAL A 16 -9.55 -14.89 7.17
N ALA A 17 -9.42 -16.16 6.77
CA ALA A 17 -10.48 -17.15 6.94
C ALA A 17 -10.85 -17.32 8.41
N LYS A 18 -9.86 -17.36 9.30
CA LYS A 18 -10.08 -17.39 10.75
C LYS A 18 -10.80 -16.14 11.27
N GLN A 19 -10.42 -14.96 10.79
CA GLN A 19 -11.14 -13.72 11.16
C GLN A 19 -12.60 -13.74 10.70
N MET A 20 -12.88 -14.31 9.52
CA MET A 20 -14.23 -14.46 9.00
C MET A 20 -15.06 -15.43 9.85
N HIS A 21 -14.49 -16.58 10.19
CA HIS A 21 -15.15 -17.58 11.02
C HIS A 21 -15.46 -17.03 12.43
N ASP A 22 -14.50 -16.31 13.01
CA ASP A 22 -14.66 -15.71 14.34
C ASP A 22 -15.54 -14.43 14.34
N ASN A 23 -16.11 -14.04 13.20
CA ASN A 23 -16.88 -12.79 13.03
C ASN A 23 -16.13 -11.54 13.53
N ARG A 24 -14.80 -11.55 13.45
CA ARG A 24 -13.96 -10.44 13.88
C ARG A 24 -14.00 -9.32 12.84
N PRO A 25 -13.81 -8.05 13.26
CA PRO A 25 -13.56 -6.98 12.31
C PRO A 25 -12.35 -7.33 11.46
N PHE A 26 -12.50 -7.17 10.15
CA PHE A 26 -11.43 -7.49 9.22
C PHE A 26 -10.21 -6.61 9.49
N ARG A 27 -9.05 -7.25 9.65
CA ARG A 27 -7.74 -6.60 9.77
C ARG A 27 -6.78 -7.24 8.78
N LEU A 28 -5.93 -6.41 8.19
CA LEU A 28 -4.84 -6.92 7.37
C LEU A 28 -3.98 -7.90 8.19
N PRO A 29 -3.56 -9.04 7.63
CA PRO A 29 -2.69 -10.00 8.29
C PRO A 29 -1.44 -9.32 8.87
N HIS A 30 -0.90 -9.84 9.98
CA HIS A 30 0.24 -9.20 10.69
C HIS A 30 1.51 -9.07 9.82
N GLY A 31 1.64 -9.88 8.76
CA GLY A 31 2.71 -9.79 7.76
C GLY A 31 2.45 -8.76 6.64
N LEU A 32 1.26 -8.18 6.57
CA LEU A 32 0.82 -7.20 5.57
C LEU A 32 0.62 -5.83 6.24
N THR A 33 1.61 -5.43 7.05
CA THR A 33 1.66 -4.13 7.74
C THR A 33 2.37 -3.08 6.92
N GLU A 34 2.16 -1.80 7.25
CA GLU A 34 2.86 -0.65 6.65
C GLU A 34 4.39 -0.83 6.71
N ALA A 35 4.93 -1.44 7.77
CA ALA A 35 6.33 -1.79 7.92
C ALA A 35 6.85 -2.73 6.81
N ASN A 36 6.08 -3.77 6.45
CA ASN A 36 6.41 -4.68 5.35
C ASN A 36 6.06 -4.10 3.97
N LEU A 37 5.18 -3.10 3.91
CA LEU A 37 4.97 -2.26 2.73
C LEU A 37 6.23 -1.43 2.38
N PHE A 38 7.14 -1.20 3.33
CA PHE A 38 8.48 -0.63 3.06
C PHE A 38 9.51 -1.64 2.54
N GLN A 39 9.15 -2.92 2.34
CA GLN A 39 9.86 -3.84 1.44
C GLN A 39 9.09 -4.00 0.11
N PRO A 40 8.96 -2.93 -0.69
CA PRO A 40 8.06 -2.90 -1.84
C PRO A 40 8.40 -3.95 -2.90
N ARG A 41 9.66 -4.40 -2.99
CA ARG A 41 10.08 -5.39 -4.00
C ARG A 41 9.50 -6.77 -3.74
N ARG A 42 9.69 -7.35 -2.54
CA ARG A 42 9.16 -8.69 -2.23
C ARG A 42 7.64 -8.72 -2.30
N LEU A 43 6.98 -7.66 -1.82
CA LEU A 43 5.53 -7.57 -1.88
C LEU A 43 5.03 -7.49 -3.33
N ARG A 44 5.60 -6.58 -4.15
CA ARG A 44 5.14 -6.35 -5.54
C ARG A 44 5.54 -7.45 -6.51
N GLU A 45 6.74 -8.02 -6.37
CA GLU A 45 7.32 -8.94 -7.36
C GLU A 45 7.09 -10.41 -7.01
N VAL A 46 6.79 -10.73 -5.75
CA VAL A 46 6.62 -12.12 -5.30
C VAL A 46 5.21 -12.33 -4.72
N LEU A 47 4.85 -11.63 -3.65
CA LEU A 47 3.64 -11.97 -2.89
C LEU A 47 2.33 -11.56 -3.59
N ILE A 48 2.27 -10.39 -4.23
CA ILE A 48 1.09 -9.94 -4.99
C ILE A 48 0.87 -10.82 -6.23
N PRO A 49 1.88 -11.13 -7.06
CA PRO A 49 1.72 -12.06 -8.18
C PRO A 49 1.25 -13.44 -7.72
N VAL A 50 1.77 -13.96 -6.61
CA VAL A 50 1.31 -15.23 -6.03
C VAL A 50 -0.15 -15.15 -5.60
N LEU A 51 -0.54 -14.08 -4.90
CA LEU A 51 -1.94 -13.86 -4.48
C LEU A 51 -2.91 -13.76 -5.67
N LEU A 52 -2.45 -13.28 -6.83
CA LEU A 52 -3.26 -13.09 -8.02
C LEU A 52 -3.27 -14.29 -8.98
N HIS A 53 -2.12 -14.95 -9.16
CA HIS A 53 -1.85 -15.84 -10.29
C HIS A 53 -1.24 -17.20 -9.91
N ALA A 54 -0.96 -17.49 -8.64
CA ALA A 54 -0.41 -18.79 -8.27
C ALA A 54 -1.33 -19.95 -8.69
N SER A 55 -0.73 -21.00 -9.25
CA SER A 55 -1.46 -22.19 -9.72
C SER A 55 -2.22 -22.90 -8.61
N GLU A 56 -1.70 -22.82 -7.39
CA GLU A 56 -2.22 -23.40 -6.16
C GLU A 56 -3.57 -22.78 -5.75
N LEU A 57 -3.89 -21.58 -6.28
CA LEU A 57 -5.18 -20.92 -6.05
C LEU A 57 -6.35 -21.70 -6.65
N SER A 58 -6.12 -22.46 -7.73
CA SER A 58 -7.16 -23.25 -8.40
C SER A 58 -7.68 -24.41 -7.53
N GLY A 59 -6.85 -24.90 -6.61
CA GLY A 59 -7.18 -26.00 -5.69
C GLY A 59 -7.65 -25.54 -4.32
N LEU A 60 -7.88 -24.24 -4.10
CA LEU A 60 -8.25 -23.75 -2.78
C LEU A 60 -9.69 -24.14 -2.41
N PRO A 61 -9.93 -24.54 -1.14
CA PRO A 61 -11.26 -24.66 -0.59
C PRO A 61 -12.06 -23.35 -0.72
N ALA A 62 -13.39 -23.45 -0.81
CA ALA A 62 -14.27 -22.29 -0.97
C ALA A 62 -14.08 -21.22 0.11
N GLU A 63 -13.80 -21.62 1.35
CA GLU A 63 -13.50 -20.73 2.46
C GLU A 63 -12.26 -19.86 2.20
N LEU A 64 -11.15 -20.47 1.75
CA LEU A 64 -9.91 -19.76 1.45
C LEU A 64 -10.04 -18.90 0.18
N SER A 65 -10.85 -19.32 -0.79
CA SER A 65 -11.20 -18.51 -1.96
C SER A 65 -11.98 -17.24 -1.57
N THR A 66 -12.90 -17.37 -0.62
CA THR A 66 -13.65 -16.23 -0.08
C THR A 66 -12.73 -15.32 0.74
N ALA A 67 -11.85 -15.90 1.56
CA ALA A 67 -10.83 -15.17 2.31
C ALA A 67 -9.88 -14.39 1.38
N ARG A 68 -9.49 -14.98 0.25
CA ARG A 68 -8.69 -14.32 -0.79
C ARG A 68 -9.41 -13.08 -1.34
N SER A 69 -10.68 -13.22 -1.68
CA SER A 69 -11.49 -12.11 -2.19
C SER A 69 -11.60 -10.97 -1.16
N ARG A 70 -11.80 -11.33 0.12
CA ARG A 70 -11.87 -10.38 1.23
C ARG A 70 -10.52 -9.70 1.49
N LEU A 71 -9.41 -10.42 1.37
CA LEU A 71 -8.06 -9.87 1.47
C LEU A 71 -7.79 -8.85 0.35
N ILE A 72 -8.12 -9.19 -0.90
CA ILE A 72 -7.98 -8.26 -2.04
C ILE A 72 -8.83 -7.01 -1.83
N LEU A 73 -10.06 -7.15 -1.33
CA LEU A 73 -10.92 -6.02 -1.00
C LEU A 73 -10.31 -5.15 0.12
N GLY A 74 -9.77 -5.79 1.15
CA GLY A 74 -9.06 -5.11 2.25
C GLY A 74 -7.87 -4.28 1.78
N ILE A 75 -7.06 -4.84 0.87
CA ILE A 75 -5.94 -4.12 0.24
C ILE A 75 -6.43 -2.88 -0.52
N LYS A 76 -7.55 -2.99 -1.26
CA LYS A 76 -8.16 -1.84 -1.95
C LYS A 76 -8.65 -0.78 -0.97
N GLN A 77 -9.36 -1.19 0.09
CA GLN A 77 -9.90 -0.29 1.11
C GLN A 77 -8.81 0.42 1.90
N ALA A 78 -7.65 -0.21 2.08
CA ALA A 78 -6.47 0.39 2.70
C ALA A 78 -5.71 1.38 1.77
N GLY A 79 -6.21 1.67 0.57
CA GLY A 79 -5.55 2.57 -0.38
C GLY A 79 -4.36 1.95 -1.13
N LEU A 80 -4.18 0.63 -1.02
CA LEU A 80 -3.06 -0.11 -1.61
C LEU A 80 -3.40 -0.75 -2.96
N SER A 81 -4.49 -0.31 -3.58
CA SER A 81 -4.97 -0.80 -4.88
C SER A 81 -3.92 -0.69 -5.99
N HIS A 82 -3.02 0.30 -5.92
CA HIS A 82 -1.92 0.50 -6.86
C HIS A 82 -0.95 -0.70 -6.94
N LEU A 83 -0.81 -1.48 -5.86
CA LEU A 83 -0.01 -2.70 -5.83
C LEU A 83 -0.62 -3.81 -6.70
N LEU A 84 -1.95 -3.85 -6.79
CA LEU A 84 -2.69 -4.82 -7.60
C LEU A 84 -2.70 -4.46 -9.10
N LEU A 85 -2.49 -3.18 -9.43
CA LEU A 85 -2.55 -2.66 -10.80
C LEU A 85 -1.20 -2.68 -11.53
N SER A 86 -0.10 -2.88 -10.79
CA SER A 86 1.27 -2.80 -11.34
C SER A 86 1.65 -3.96 -12.27
N GLU A 87 0.87 -5.05 -12.32
CA GLU A 87 1.06 -6.16 -13.26
C GLU A 87 0.59 -5.85 -14.69
N THR A 88 -0.34 -4.89 -14.85
CA THR A 88 -0.61 -4.35 -16.18
C THR A 88 0.45 -3.31 -16.48
N GLY A 89 1.35 -3.58 -17.42
CA GLY A 89 2.44 -2.69 -17.85
C GLY A 89 2.01 -1.35 -18.45
N LYS A 90 1.09 -0.62 -17.82
CA LYS A 90 0.84 0.78 -18.04
C LYS A 90 1.56 1.51 -16.92
N LYS A 91 2.74 2.04 -17.24
CA LYS A 91 3.31 3.19 -16.52
C LYS A 91 2.14 4.08 -16.10
N PRO A 92 2.03 4.53 -14.83
CA PRO A 92 1.11 5.62 -14.54
C PRO A 92 1.46 6.72 -15.54
N VAL A 93 0.49 7.07 -16.38
CA VAL A 93 0.59 8.21 -17.27
C VAL A 93 1.01 9.35 -16.36
N GLN A 94 2.26 9.75 -16.54
CA GLN A 94 2.84 10.93 -15.94
C GLN A 94 1.92 12.05 -16.41
N LEU A 95 0.99 12.46 -15.53
CA LEU A 95 0.19 13.66 -15.74
C LEU A 95 1.20 14.74 -16.14
N PRO A 96 0.99 15.46 -17.26
CA PRO A 96 1.92 16.48 -17.67
C PRO A 96 2.04 17.44 -16.49
N ALA A 97 3.26 17.56 -15.98
CA ALA A 97 3.61 18.60 -15.03
C ALA A 97 3.29 19.93 -15.73
N GLY A 98 2.07 20.42 -15.48
CA GLY A 98 1.64 21.75 -15.83
C GLY A 98 2.52 22.70 -15.03
N SER A 99 3.63 23.08 -15.64
CA SER A 99 4.38 24.31 -15.45
C SER A 99 4.22 24.96 -14.08
N ILE A 100 4.98 24.47 -13.09
CA ILE A 100 5.31 25.34 -11.97
C ILE A 100 6.31 26.35 -12.53
N VAL A 101 5.77 27.47 -13.01
CA VAL A 101 6.52 28.71 -13.22
C VAL A 101 7.30 28.95 -11.94
N SER A 102 8.62 28.78 -12.03
CA SER A 102 9.58 29.19 -11.01
C SER A 102 9.59 30.72 -10.94
N SER A 103 8.59 31.29 -10.29
CA SER A 103 8.61 32.68 -9.86
C SER A 103 9.61 32.80 -8.71
N ARG A 104 10.86 33.15 -9.04
CA ARG A 104 11.79 33.81 -8.11
C ARG A 104 11.11 35.07 -7.59
N GLN A 105 10.42 34.98 -6.46
CA GLN A 105 10.16 36.18 -5.66
C GLN A 105 11.34 36.40 -4.73
N MET A 106 12.17 37.38 -5.10
CA MET A 106 12.95 38.13 -4.14
C MET A 106 11.99 38.77 -3.14
N LYS A 107 12.25 38.59 -1.85
CA LYS A 107 11.55 39.32 -0.79
C LYS A 107 12.56 40.02 0.11
N THR A 108 13.18 41.05 -0.45
CA THR A 108 13.59 42.23 0.31
C THR A 108 12.32 42.96 0.71
N SER A 109 12.03 43.06 2.00
CA SER A 109 11.58 44.32 2.62
C SER A 109 11.52 44.17 4.12
N GLN A 110 12.27 45.08 4.74
CA GLN A 110 12.27 45.47 6.13
C GLN A 110 10.85 45.84 6.58
N SER A 111 10.49 45.49 7.82
CA SER A 111 9.82 46.40 8.77
C SER A 111 9.39 45.62 10.01
N LEU A 112 9.93 46.00 11.17
CA LEU A 112 9.20 45.97 12.44
C LEU A 112 9.80 47.04 13.35
N THR A 113 9.17 48.22 13.31
CA THR A 113 9.05 49.20 14.41
C THR A 113 8.73 48.45 15.72
N LYS A 114 9.12 48.80 16.96
CA LYS A 114 9.28 50.07 17.70
C LYS A 114 9.57 49.58 19.16
N ILE A 115 10.45 50.15 20.02
CA ILE A 115 10.13 51.19 21.05
C ILE A 115 11.18 51.11 22.21
N SER A 116 11.64 52.30 22.62
CA SER A 116 11.96 52.80 23.99
C SER A 116 13.21 52.36 24.79
N ARG A 117 14.13 53.34 24.87
CA ARG A 117 14.82 53.92 26.05
C ARG A 117 15.22 53.01 27.22
N ARG A 118 16.52 52.99 27.53
CA ARG A 118 17.09 53.53 28.79
C ARG A 118 18.47 54.14 28.53
N ARG A 119 18.66 55.38 28.98
CA ARG A 119 19.91 56.14 29.03
C ARG A 119 20.44 56.02 30.47
N CYS A 120 21.76 55.95 30.63
CA CYS A 120 22.44 56.25 31.89
C CYS A 120 22.18 57.70 32.33
#